data_AF-A0A7J5WUQ9-F1
#
_entry.id   AF-A0A7J5WUQ9-F1
#
_cell.length_a   1.000
_cell.length_b   1.000
_cell.length_c   1.000
_cell.angle_alpha   90.00
_cell.angle_beta   90.00
_cell.angle_gamma   90.00
#
_symmetry.space_group_name_H-M   'P 1'
#
loop_
_entity.id
_entity.type
_entity.pdbx_description
1 polymer ?
#
loop_
_entity_poly.entity_id
_entity_poly.type
_entity_poly.pdbx_seq_one_letter_code
_entity_poly.pdbx_strand_id
1 'polypeptide(L)'
;MSARAATVWFIDSSDPADDLRSVVRAPRHDHQHAQQLASKIYGDSVLVPLVDTDLATAAAAKDHHVYAGFYGSLAVISCSLFETAVPSTLTRTLAAIRPSAVTTLLYTEPDTSFGAFARWESGSLRRSFSADPVTIHEDHGLPFTFEKPFWGGEYPLSYAEGVPNQGMALPFHPAQLAEEANRSWLGFRYTHPLAPTDLDPADITVTGFALHPAEYEPTAADFENYRRATAAHAGERVAPPEGRPRKRGSIREYFGF
;
A
#
# COMPACT_ATOMS: atom_id res chain seq x y z
N MET A 1 -10.96 -2.35 -12.70
CA MET A 1 -10.33 -1.02 -12.48
C MET A 1 -9.21 -1.24 -11.50
N SER A 2 -7.96 -0.98 -11.90
CA SER A 2 -6.80 -1.05 -11.00
C SER A 2 -6.98 -0.10 -9.81
N ALA A 3 -6.58 -0.56 -8.62
CA ALA A 3 -6.63 0.18 -7.37
C ALA A 3 -5.36 1.02 -7.16
N ARG A 4 -5.53 2.19 -6.54
CA ARG A 4 -4.41 2.98 -6.04
C ARG A 4 -4.00 2.45 -4.68
N ALA A 5 -2.70 2.28 -4.47
CA ALA A 5 -2.14 1.93 -3.17
C ALA A 5 -0.75 2.54 -3.02
N ALA A 6 -0.41 3.07 -1.86
CA ALA A 6 0.96 3.46 -1.49
C ALA A 6 1.27 2.95 -0.09
N THR A 7 2.05 1.87 0.04
CA THR A 7 2.35 1.28 1.34
C THR A 7 3.80 0.87 1.47
N VAL A 8 4.30 0.96 2.71
CA VAL A 8 5.55 0.35 3.13
C VAL A 8 5.27 -0.62 4.26
N TRP A 9 5.77 -1.84 4.13
CA TRP A 9 5.68 -2.88 5.14
C TRP A 9 7.04 -3.14 5.76
N PHE A 10 7.07 -3.23 7.09
CA PHE A 10 8.21 -3.61 7.91
C PHE A 10 7.95 -5.02 8.44
N ILE A 11 8.81 -5.96 8.08
CA ILE A 11 8.56 -7.39 8.20
C ILE A 11 9.71 -8.04 8.97
N ASP A 12 9.40 -8.51 10.17
CA ASP A 12 10.27 -9.30 11.05
C ASP A 12 9.67 -10.71 11.24
N SER A 13 9.21 -11.30 10.13
CA SER A 13 8.58 -12.63 10.07
C SER A 13 9.16 -13.48 8.95
N SER A 14 9.22 -14.79 9.16
CA SER A 14 9.56 -15.77 8.13
C SER A 14 8.38 -16.14 7.22
N ASP A 15 7.14 -15.96 7.69
CA ASP A 15 5.92 -16.19 6.90
C ASP A 15 4.92 -15.04 7.13
N PRO A 16 5.18 -13.85 6.56
CA PRO A 16 4.32 -12.69 6.74
C PRO A 16 2.89 -12.89 6.22
N ALA A 17 2.69 -13.77 5.23
CA ALA A 17 1.36 -14.00 4.67
C ALA A 17 0.47 -14.80 5.64
N ASP A 18 1.00 -15.83 6.31
CA ASP A 18 0.25 -16.53 7.36
C ASP A 18 0.02 -15.65 8.60
N ASP A 19 1.04 -14.88 9.01
CA ASP A 19 0.91 -13.91 10.11
C ASP A 19 -0.24 -12.93 9.85
N LEU A 20 -0.34 -12.33 8.65
CA LEU A 20 -1.45 -11.43 8.31
C LEU A 20 -2.81 -12.12 8.32
N ARG A 21 -2.90 -13.36 7.83
CA ARG A 21 -4.15 -14.13 7.91
C ARG A 21 -4.55 -14.38 9.37
N SER A 22 -3.59 -14.62 10.25
CA SER A 22 -3.84 -14.75 11.69
C SER A 22 -4.33 -13.43 12.30
N VAL A 23 -3.73 -12.31 11.91
CA VAL A 23 -4.14 -10.96 12.33
C VAL A 23 -5.58 -10.66 11.91
N VAL A 24 -5.99 -11.05 10.70
CA VAL A 24 -7.37 -10.83 10.25
C VAL A 24 -8.37 -11.74 10.97
N ARG A 25 -8.01 -13.00 11.24
CA ARG A 25 -8.87 -13.92 12.02
C ARG A 25 -9.08 -13.48 13.47
N ALA A 26 -8.06 -12.89 14.08
CA ALA A 26 -8.10 -12.35 15.42
C ALA A 26 -7.42 -10.98 15.42
N PRO A 27 -8.17 -9.88 15.20
CA PRO A 27 -7.62 -8.53 15.10
C PRO A 27 -6.74 -8.18 16.31
N ARG A 28 -5.46 -7.91 16.05
CA ARG A 28 -4.43 -7.52 17.06
C ARG A 28 -3.69 -6.25 16.65
N HIS A 29 -4.42 -5.26 16.15
CA HIS A 29 -3.85 -3.96 15.82
C HIS A 29 -3.48 -3.20 17.10
N ASP A 30 -2.20 -2.85 17.25
CA ASP A 30 -1.70 -2.06 18.39
C ASP A 30 -1.55 -0.59 18.00
N HIS A 31 -2.52 0.22 18.42
CA HIS A 31 -2.59 1.66 18.11
C HIS A 31 -1.42 2.45 18.68
N GLN A 32 -0.88 2.06 19.85
CA GLN A 32 0.21 2.80 20.49
C GLN A 32 1.52 2.59 19.73
N HIS A 33 1.83 1.36 19.37
CA HIS A 33 3.01 1.06 18.54
C HIS A 33 2.86 1.59 17.11
N ALA A 34 1.64 1.58 16.54
CA ALA A 34 1.37 2.20 15.25
C ALA A 34 1.62 3.73 15.27
N GLN A 35 1.19 4.43 16.33
CA GLN A 35 1.45 5.86 16.50
C GLN A 35 2.96 6.15 16.67
N GLN A 36 3.66 5.33 17.47
CA GLN A 36 5.11 5.45 17.65
C GLN A 36 5.89 5.23 16.34
N LEU A 37 5.40 4.32 15.49
CA LEU A 37 5.99 4.09 14.18
C LEU A 37 5.75 5.28 13.25
N ALA A 38 4.51 5.78 13.19
CA ALA A 38 4.14 6.91 12.34
C ALA A 38 4.87 8.21 12.73
N SER A 39 5.12 8.43 14.03
CA SER A 39 5.85 9.62 14.50
C SER A 39 7.30 9.67 14.03
N LYS A 40 7.90 8.54 13.65
CA LYS A 40 9.27 8.51 13.08
C LYS A 40 9.38 9.18 11.72
N ILE A 41 8.28 9.35 10.99
CA ILE A 41 8.29 9.97 9.66
C ILE A 41 8.32 11.49 9.76
N TYR A 42 7.57 12.07 10.70
CA TYR A 42 7.28 13.52 10.71
C TYR A 42 7.96 14.28 11.87
N GLY A 43 9.06 13.73 12.40
CA GLY A 43 9.93 14.41 13.36
C GLY A 43 9.18 14.87 14.61
N ASP A 44 9.21 16.18 14.87
CA ASP A 44 8.60 16.80 16.06
C ASP A 44 7.08 17.03 15.94
N SER A 45 6.45 16.57 14.86
CA SER A 45 5.01 16.73 14.66
C SER A 45 4.23 15.89 15.68
N VAL A 46 3.12 16.43 16.17
CA VAL A 46 2.21 15.70 17.06
C VAL A 46 1.22 14.92 16.20
N LEU A 47 1.21 13.59 16.37
CA LEU A 47 0.25 12.73 15.70
C LEU A 47 -0.96 12.49 16.59
N VAL A 48 -2.14 12.83 16.10
CA VAL A 48 -3.42 12.64 16.79
C VAL A 48 -4.22 11.56 16.06
N PRO A 49 -4.67 10.49 16.73
CA PRO A 49 -5.48 9.46 16.08
C PRO A 49 -6.81 10.05 15.60
N LEU A 50 -7.24 9.67 14.40
CA LEU A 50 -8.46 10.14 13.76
C LEU A 50 -9.51 9.05 13.65
N VAL A 51 -9.14 7.88 13.13
CA VAL A 51 -10.06 6.78 12.83
C VAL A 51 -9.29 5.49 12.64
N ASP A 52 -9.87 4.38 13.09
CA ASP A 52 -9.45 3.06 12.60
C ASP A 52 -10.24 2.70 11.35
N THR A 53 -9.52 2.35 10.30
CA THR A 53 -10.06 2.03 8.98
C THR A 53 -9.37 0.81 8.39
N ASP A 54 -9.80 0.39 7.21
CA ASP A 54 -9.19 -0.71 6.49
C ASP A 54 -7.98 -0.25 5.65
N LEU A 55 -7.05 -1.17 5.40
CA LEU A 55 -5.83 -0.88 4.66
C LEU A 55 -6.11 -0.52 3.20
N ALA A 56 -7.16 -1.03 2.58
CA ALA A 56 -7.49 -0.67 1.20
C ALA A 56 -7.89 0.81 1.10
N THR A 57 -8.73 1.29 2.02
CA THR A 57 -9.11 2.70 2.17
C THR A 57 -7.88 3.57 2.47
N ALA A 58 -7.06 3.17 3.44
CA ALA A 58 -5.86 3.91 3.83
C ALA A 58 -4.80 3.99 2.73
N ALA A 59 -4.59 2.92 1.96
CA ALA A 59 -3.64 2.89 0.85
C ALA A 59 -4.11 3.73 -0.36
N ALA A 60 -5.42 3.89 -0.52
CA ALA A 60 -6.03 4.69 -1.58
C ALA A 60 -6.16 6.19 -1.25
N ALA A 61 -5.93 6.59 0.01
CA ALA A 61 -6.06 7.97 0.46
C ALA A 61 -5.06 8.92 -0.22
N LYS A 62 -5.55 10.09 -0.68
CA LYS A 62 -4.77 11.20 -1.27
C LYS A 62 -4.75 12.43 -0.35
N ASP A 63 -4.92 12.23 0.95
CA ASP A 63 -4.92 13.31 1.94
C ASP A 63 -3.53 13.50 2.59
N HIS A 64 -3.48 14.33 3.62
CA HIS A 64 -2.25 14.63 4.35
C HIS A 64 -2.09 13.77 5.61
N HIS A 65 -2.89 12.71 5.77
CA HIS A 65 -2.81 11.85 6.95
C HIS A 65 -1.73 10.78 6.80
N VAL A 66 -1.34 10.22 7.94
CA VAL A 66 -0.51 9.02 8.00
C VAL A 66 -1.37 7.89 8.50
N TYR A 67 -1.35 6.76 7.82
CA TYR A 67 -2.02 5.56 8.30
C TYR A 67 -0.97 4.55 8.71
N ALA A 68 -1.11 3.96 9.90
CA ALA A 68 -0.18 2.95 10.38
C ALA A 68 -0.91 1.76 11.02
N GLY A 69 -0.34 0.58 10.78
CA GLY A 69 -0.75 -0.70 11.35
C GLY A 69 0.41 -1.35 12.09
N PHE A 70 0.16 -1.96 13.24
CA PHE A 70 1.18 -2.73 13.96
C PHE A 70 0.59 -4.02 14.51
N TYR A 71 1.24 -5.15 14.18
CA TYR A 71 0.72 -6.49 14.42
C TYR A 71 1.78 -7.44 15.01
N GLY A 72 2.71 -6.90 15.79
CA GLY A 72 3.85 -7.64 16.35
C GLY A 72 5.02 -7.71 15.37
N SER A 73 5.19 -8.84 14.69
CA SER A 73 6.27 -9.06 13.70
C SER A 73 6.10 -8.21 12.43
N LEU A 74 4.90 -7.68 12.20
CA LEU A 74 4.56 -6.90 11.01
C LEU A 74 4.12 -5.49 11.40
N ALA A 75 4.49 -4.53 10.57
CA ALA A 75 3.88 -3.20 10.59
C ALA A 75 3.78 -2.63 9.19
N VAL A 76 2.83 -1.72 8.99
CA VAL A 76 2.58 -1.04 7.72
C VAL A 76 2.45 0.45 7.95
N ILE A 77 2.92 1.25 6.99
CA ILE A 77 2.61 2.66 6.91
C ILE A 77 2.12 2.99 5.49
N SER A 78 1.07 3.80 5.40
CA SER A 78 0.58 4.42 4.17
C SER A 78 0.59 5.94 4.34
N CYS A 79 1.29 6.64 3.44
CA CYS A 79 1.26 8.10 3.33
C CYS A 79 1.90 8.53 2.01
N SER A 80 1.76 9.81 1.67
CA SER A 80 2.23 10.37 0.40
C SER A 80 3.76 10.37 0.20
N LEU A 81 4.54 10.19 1.28
CA LEU A 81 6.00 10.05 1.19
C LEU A 81 6.43 8.86 0.34
N PHE A 82 5.59 7.83 0.23
CA PHE A 82 5.90 6.59 -0.49
C PHE A 82 5.44 6.60 -1.96
N GLU A 83 4.81 7.70 -2.40
CA GLU A 83 4.39 7.91 -3.79
C GLU A 83 5.59 8.38 -4.64
N THR A 84 6.48 7.45 -4.99
CA THR A 84 7.75 7.75 -5.69
C THR A 84 7.97 6.87 -6.92
N ALA A 85 8.59 7.47 -7.95
CA ALA A 85 9.09 6.77 -9.13
C ALA A 85 10.54 6.26 -8.98
N VAL A 86 11.18 6.49 -7.83
CA VAL A 86 12.54 6.00 -7.55
C VAL A 86 12.61 5.45 -6.12
N PRO A 87 11.95 4.31 -5.82
CA PRO A 87 11.94 3.74 -4.48
C PRO A 87 13.32 3.62 -3.81
N SER A 88 14.41 3.40 -4.56
CA SER A 88 15.77 3.28 -3.99
C SER A 88 16.19 4.49 -3.14
N THR A 89 15.66 5.68 -3.45
CA THR A 89 15.93 6.93 -2.71
C THR A 89 15.47 6.88 -1.25
N LEU A 90 14.52 6.00 -0.93
CA LEU A 90 13.95 5.85 0.42
C LEU A 90 14.82 5.01 1.36
N THR A 91 15.91 4.40 0.89
CA THR A 91 16.74 3.45 1.69
C THR A 91 17.11 3.98 3.08
N ARG A 92 17.60 5.23 3.17
CA ARG A 92 17.96 5.83 4.46
C ARG A 92 16.74 6.16 5.31
N THR A 93 15.69 6.68 4.69
CA THR A 93 14.43 7.03 5.34
C THR A 93 13.79 5.81 6.00
N LEU A 94 13.68 4.69 5.28
CA LEU A 94 13.09 3.45 5.80
C LEU A 94 13.91 2.86 6.94
N ALA A 95 15.24 2.87 6.83
CA ALA A 95 16.12 2.42 7.91
C ALA A 95 15.99 3.28 9.19
N ALA A 96 15.70 4.59 9.03
CA ALA A 96 15.48 5.50 10.17
C ALA A 96 14.10 5.33 10.82
N ILE A 97 13.08 4.93 10.05
CA ILE A 97 11.73 4.67 10.58
C ILE A 97 11.74 3.44 11.48
N ARG A 98 12.16 2.30 10.94
CA ARG A 98 12.23 1.03 11.67
C ARG A 98 13.20 0.08 10.98
N PRO A 99 14.29 -0.32 11.65
CA PRO A 99 15.10 -1.45 11.21
C PRO A 99 14.26 -2.73 11.23
N SER A 100 14.21 -3.44 10.09
CA SER A 100 13.54 -4.73 9.98
C SER A 100 14.35 -5.70 9.13
N ALA A 101 14.09 -7.00 9.31
CA ALA A 101 14.69 -8.06 8.50
C ALA A 101 14.37 -7.86 7.01
N VAL A 102 13.12 -7.50 6.70
CA VAL A 102 12.65 -7.16 5.36
C VAL A 102 11.83 -5.88 5.42
N THR A 103 11.98 -5.03 4.42
CA THR A 103 11.08 -3.90 4.17
C THR A 103 10.63 -3.95 2.72
N THR A 104 9.32 -3.80 2.46
CA THR A 104 8.78 -3.77 1.10
C THR A 104 8.01 -2.48 0.86
N LEU A 105 8.07 -1.96 -0.36
CA LEU A 105 7.27 -0.83 -0.82
C LEU A 105 6.39 -1.28 -1.97
N LEU A 106 5.16 -0.78 -2.00
CA LEU A 106 4.24 -0.82 -3.14
C LEU A 106 3.73 0.60 -3.40
N TYR A 107 3.77 1.03 -4.66
CA TYR A 107 3.02 2.20 -5.10
C TYR A 107 2.37 1.93 -6.46
N THR A 108 1.06 2.12 -6.57
CA THR A 108 0.30 2.04 -7.82
C THR A 108 -0.52 3.31 -8.03
N GLU A 109 -0.50 3.86 -9.24
CA GLU A 109 -1.32 5.01 -9.62
C GLU A 109 -2.11 4.68 -10.90
N PRO A 110 -3.39 4.30 -10.76
CA PRO A 110 -4.23 3.87 -11.88
C PRO A 110 -4.47 4.93 -12.96
N ASP A 111 -4.34 6.22 -12.63
CA ASP A 111 -4.56 7.30 -13.59
C ASP A 111 -3.44 7.37 -14.65
N THR A 112 -2.25 6.87 -14.32
CA THR A 112 -1.06 6.83 -15.19
C THR A 112 -0.63 5.41 -15.54
N SER A 113 -1.40 4.41 -15.13
CA SER A 113 -1.03 2.98 -15.22
C SER A 113 0.32 2.66 -14.58
N PHE A 114 0.75 3.50 -13.65
CA PHE A 114 2.04 3.41 -12.99
C PHE A 114 2.05 2.32 -11.92
N GLY A 115 3.17 1.61 -11.80
CA GLY A 115 3.43 0.66 -10.73
C GLY A 115 4.89 0.70 -10.30
N ALA A 116 5.10 0.66 -8.99
CA ALA A 116 6.40 0.58 -8.34
C ALA A 116 6.36 -0.43 -7.21
N PHE A 117 7.45 -1.17 -7.07
CA PHE A 117 7.70 -2.01 -5.91
C PHE A 117 9.19 -2.05 -5.59
N ALA A 118 9.51 -2.21 -4.32
CA ALA A 118 10.88 -2.41 -3.88
C ALA A 118 10.96 -3.30 -2.65
N ARG A 119 12.12 -3.93 -2.47
CA ARG A 119 12.42 -4.78 -1.32
C ARG A 119 13.82 -4.50 -0.83
N TRP A 120 13.91 -4.23 0.47
CA TRP A 120 15.14 -4.17 1.24
C TRP A 120 15.22 -5.37 2.16
N GLU A 121 16.43 -5.85 2.41
CA GLU A 121 16.72 -6.88 3.39
C GLU A 121 17.85 -6.42 4.27
N SER A 122 17.62 -6.40 5.59
CA SER A 122 18.56 -5.85 6.57
C SER A 122 19.08 -4.47 6.17
N GLY A 123 18.17 -3.59 5.70
CA GLY A 123 18.47 -2.24 5.25
C GLY A 123 19.17 -2.11 3.89
N SER A 124 19.52 -3.20 3.23
CA SER A 124 20.15 -3.19 1.90
C SER A 124 19.11 -3.38 0.80
N LEU A 125 19.09 -2.50 -0.21
CA LEU A 125 18.18 -2.62 -1.35
C LEU A 125 18.51 -3.87 -2.17
N ARG A 126 17.53 -4.76 -2.33
CA ARG A 126 17.66 -6.00 -3.11
C ARG A 126 17.07 -5.90 -4.51
N ARG A 127 15.90 -5.28 -4.60
CA ARG A 127 15.14 -5.09 -5.84
C ARG A 127 14.38 -3.78 -5.76
N SER A 128 14.44 -2.98 -6.81
CA SER A 128 13.54 -1.85 -7.03
C SER A 128 13.12 -1.84 -8.49
N PHE A 129 11.83 -1.75 -8.75
CA PHE A 129 11.29 -1.58 -10.09
C PHE A 129 10.17 -0.56 -10.06
N SER A 130 10.14 0.32 -11.03
CA SER A 130 9.00 1.21 -11.26
C SER A 130 8.88 1.61 -12.71
N ALA A 131 7.66 1.60 -13.22
CA ALA A 131 7.38 1.94 -14.60
C ALA A 131 5.96 2.48 -14.79
N ASP A 132 5.78 3.28 -15.84
CA ASP A 132 4.51 3.40 -16.56
C ASP A 132 4.56 2.51 -17.81
N PRO A 133 3.47 2.34 -18.57
CA PRO A 133 3.44 1.39 -19.68
C PRO A 133 4.52 1.60 -20.74
N VAL A 134 5.11 2.80 -20.88
CA VAL A 134 6.12 3.09 -21.92
C VAL A 134 7.49 3.46 -21.37
N THR A 135 7.60 3.72 -20.07
CA THR A 135 8.85 4.16 -19.44
C THR A 135 9.15 3.34 -18.19
N ILE A 136 10.33 2.72 -18.16
CA ILE A 136 10.93 2.22 -16.93
C ILE A 136 11.64 3.40 -16.25
N HIS A 137 11.18 3.79 -15.06
CA HIS A 137 11.76 4.86 -14.25
C HIS A 137 12.90 4.36 -13.37
N GLU A 138 12.78 3.12 -12.87
CA GLU A 138 13.81 2.47 -12.08
C GLU A 138 13.80 0.96 -12.33
N ASP A 139 14.98 0.37 -12.49
CA ASP A 139 15.19 -1.07 -12.53
C ASP A 139 16.54 -1.40 -11.88
N HIS A 140 16.49 -1.80 -10.61
CA HIS A 140 17.65 -2.11 -9.79
C HIS A 140 17.53 -3.52 -9.20
N GLY A 141 18.66 -4.24 -9.17
CA GLY A 141 18.75 -5.57 -8.59
C GLY A 141 18.28 -6.67 -9.53
N LEU A 142 18.37 -7.92 -9.07
CA LEU A 142 17.96 -9.09 -9.84
C LEU A 142 16.45 -9.34 -9.68
N PRO A 143 15.70 -9.58 -10.77
CA PRO A 143 14.30 -9.94 -10.69
C PRO A 143 14.03 -11.16 -9.80
N PHE A 144 12.92 -11.12 -9.06
CA PHE A 144 12.41 -12.28 -8.33
C PHE A 144 11.68 -13.24 -9.27
N THR A 145 11.52 -14.50 -8.85
CA THR A 145 10.89 -15.56 -9.66
C THR A 145 9.47 -15.22 -10.10
N PHE A 146 8.70 -14.50 -9.29
CA PHE A 146 7.33 -14.10 -9.62
C PHE A 146 7.27 -13.13 -10.82
N GLU A 147 8.37 -12.45 -11.15
CA GLU A 147 8.43 -11.53 -12.29
C GLU A 147 8.55 -12.27 -13.63
N LYS A 148 9.04 -13.52 -13.62
CA LYS A 148 9.35 -14.29 -14.84
C LYS A 148 8.18 -14.36 -15.84
N PRO A 149 6.92 -14.65 -15.45
CA PRO A 149 5.82 -14.74 -16.42
C PRO A 149 5.49 -13.38 -17.06
N PHE A 150 5.72 -12.28 -16.35
CA PHE A 150 5.54 -10.92 -16.89
C PHE A 150 6.55 -10.64 -17.99
N TRP A 151 7.84 -10.84 -17.69
CA TRP A 151 8.91 -10.70 -18.68
C TRP A 151 8.80 -11.69 -19.84
N GLY A 152 8.20 -12.87 -19.59
CA GLY A 152 7.89 -13.88 -20.60
C GLY A 152 6.68 -13.59 -21.49
N GLY A 153 5.92 -12.52 -21.21
CA GLY A 153 4.76 -12.12 -22.00
C GLY A 153 3.47 -12.91 -21.68
N GLU A 154 3.42 -13.61 -20.56
CA GLU A 154 2.22 -14.36 -20.11
C GLU A 154 1.10 -13.43 -19.59
N TYR A 155 1.43 -12.17 -19.29
CA TYR A 155 0.50 -11.13 -18.86
C TYR A 155 0.51 -9.92 -19.83
N PRO A 156 0.02 -10.08 -21.06
CA PRO A 156 0.10 -9.05 -22.09
C PRO A 156 -0.64 -7.77 -21.68
N LEU A 157 -0.04 -6.62 -21.98
CA LEU A 157 -0.68 -5.30 -21.83
C LEU A 157 -1.95 -5.23 -22.71
N SER A 158 -3.08 -4.86 -22.11
CA SER A 158 -4.35 -4.70 -22.83
C SER A 158 -4.62 -3.23 -23.14
N TYR A 159 -5.09 -2.96 -24.36
CA TYR A 159 -5.37 -1.62 -24.87
C TYR A 159 -6.87 -1.38 -24.97
N ALA A 160 -7.30 -0.13 -24.74
CA ALA A 160 -8.67 0.26 -25.02
C ALA A 160 -8.98 0.15 -26.53
N GLU A 161 -10.25 -0.05 -26.86
CA GLU A 161 -10.70 -0.09 -28.26
C GLU A 161 -10.33 1.22 -28.97
N GLY A 162 -9.63 1.10 -30.11
CA GLY A 162 -9.17 2.25 -30.91
C GLY A 162 -7.82 2.85 -30.50
N VAL A 163 -7.21 2.39 -29.41
CA VAL A 163 -5.84 2.79 -29.03
C VAL A 163 -4.84 1.91 -29.78
N PRO A 164 -3.98 2.47 -30.65
CA PRO A 164 -2.97 1.67 -31.33
C PRO A 164 -1.94 1.13 -30.34
N ASN A 165 -1.51 -0.11 -30.56
CA ASN A 165 -0.42 -0.71 -29.79
C ASN A 165 0.83 0.17 -29.94
N GLN A 166 1.38 0.61 -28.81
CA GLN A 166 2.58 1.42 -28.79
C GLN A 166 3.76 0.46 -28.75
N GLY A 167 4.53 0.37 -29.85
CA GLY A 167 5.62 -0.61 -29.99
C GLY A 167 6.76 -0.50 -28.97
N MET A 168 6.78 0.55 -28.15
CA MET A 168 7.73 0.75 -27.03
C MET A 168 7.13 0.40 -25.68
N ALA A 169 5.87 0.00 -25.62
CA ALA A 169 5.22 -0.35 -24.36
C ALA A 169 5.81 -1.64 -23.78
N LEU A 170 5.81 -1.72 -22.45
CA LEU A 170 6.15 -2.91 -21.70
C LEU A 170 5.21 -4.06 -22.10
N PRO A 171 5.70 -5.31 -22.03
CA PRO A 171 4.89 -6.47 -22.38
C PRO A 171 3.77 -6.75 -21.37
N PHE A 172 3.67 -5.98 -20.30
CA PHE A 172 2.68 -6.12 -19.22
C PHE A 172 2.32 -4.77 -18.61
N HIS A 173 1.24 -4.74 -17.82
CA HIS A 173 0.84 -3.56 -17.06
C HIS A 173 1.70 -3.40 -15.79
N PRO A 174 2.44 -2.29 -15.59
CA PRO A 174 3.36 -2.14 -14.46
C PRO A 174 2.71 -2.30 -13.08
N ALA A 175 1.51 -1.72 -12.88
CA ALA A 175 0.77 -1.90 -11.63
C ALA A 175 0.43 -3.37 -11.33
N GLN A 176 0.22 -4.21 -12.35
CA GLN A 176 -0.05 -5.63 -12.16
C GLN A 176 1.18 -6.37 -11.66
N LEU A 177 2.37 -6.05 -12.19
CA LEU A 177 3.63 -6.60 -11.68
C LEU A 177 3.90 -6.14 -10.24
N ALA A 178 3.67 -4.86 -9.95
CA ALA A 178 3.85 -4.32 -8.60
C ALA A 178 2.92 -4.98 -7.58
N GLU A 179 1.64 -5.17 -7.91
CA GLU A 179 0.71 -5.90 -7.06
C GLU A 179 1.08 -7.38 -6.91
N GLU A 180 1.61 -8.03 -7.95
CA GLU A 180 2.08 -9.42 -7.82
C GLU A 180 3.31 -9.54 -6.89
N ALA A 181 4.17 -8.51 -6.82
CA ALA A 181 5.23 -8.46 -5.83
C ALA A 181 4.66 -8.42 -4.40
N ASN A 182 3.69 -7.53 -4.16
CA ASN A 182 3.00 -7.45 -2.87
C ASN A 182 2.29 -8.77 -2.52
N ARG A 183 1.65 -9.40 -3.50
CA ARG A 183 1.01 -10.71 -3.34
C ARG A 183 1.99 -11.81 -2.98
N SER A 184 3.14 -11.85 -3.67
CA SER A 184 4.17 -12.86 -3.46
C SER A 184 4.82 -12.74 -2.10
N TRP A 185 4.92 -11.52 -1.56
CA TRP A 185 5.59 -11.27 -0.28
C TRP A 185 4.64 -11.24 0.92
N LEU A 186 3.40 -10.78 0.75
CA LEU A 186 2.46 -10.55 1.86
C LEU A 186 1.14 -11.31 1.69
N GLY A 187 0.91 -11.95 0.55
CA GLY A 187 -0.27 -12.79 0.31
C GLY A 187 -1.53 -12.02 -0.10
N PHE A 188 -1.44 -10.75 -0.52
CA PHE A 188 -2.59 -9.97 -0.97
C PHE A 188 -2.29 -8.96 -2.09
N ARG A 189 -3.36 -8.50 -2.74
CA ARG A 189 -3.39 -7.44 -3.77
C ARG A 189 -4.50 -6.45 -3.45
N TYR A 190 -4.48 -5.28 -4.08
CA TYR A 190 -5.49 -4.24 -3.89
C TYR A 190 -6.56 -4.27 -4.99
N THR A 191 -6.20 -4.72 -6.20
CA THR A 191 -7.12 -4.78 -7.32
C THR A 191 -7.96 -6.06 -7.28
N HIS A 192 -9.29 -5.89 -7.33
CA HIS A 192 -10.25 -6.98 -7.48
C HIS A 192 -10.45 -7.38 -8.95
N PRO A 193 -10.81 -8.65 -9.23
CA PRO A 193 -11.11 -9.71 -8.27
C PRO A 193 -9.85 -10.31 -7.62
N LEU A 194 -9.95 -10.59 -6.32
CA LEU A 194 -8.91 -11.29 -5.57
C LEU A 194 -8.96 -12.79 -5.89
N ALA A 195 -7.81 -13.46 -5.88
CA ALA A 195 -7.80 -14.91 -6.00
C ALA A 195 -8.28 -15.55 -4.67
N PRO A 196 -8.76 -16.81 -4.68
CA PRO A 196 -9.30 -17.46 -3.47
C PRO A 196 -8.33 -17.54 -2.28
N THR A 197 -7.03 -17.48 -2.53
CA THR A 197 -5.96 -17.54 -1.51
C THR A 197 -5.47 -16.17 -1.06
N ASP A 198 -5.88 -15.11 -1.76
CA ASP A 198 -5.45 -13.75 -1.48
C ASP A 198 -6.22 -13.25 -0.25
N LEU A 199 -5.50 -12.64 0.68
CA LEU A 199 -6.13 -11.90 1.76
C LEU A 199 -6.75 -10.61 1.21
N ASP A 200 -7.88 -10.17 1.76
CA ASP A 200 -8.47 -8.88 1.40
C ASP A 200 -7.83 -7.76 2.24
N PRO A 201 -7.16 -6.76 1.65
CA PRO A 201 -6.66 -5.61 2.40
C PRO A 201 -7.79 -4.82 3.07
N ALA A 202 -9.02 -4.94 2.59
CA ALA A 202 -10.20 -4.40 3.24
C ALA A 202 -10.56 -5.12 4.54
N ASP A 203 -9.81 -6.13 5.00
CA ASP A 203 -9.94 -6.75 6.32
C ASP A 203 -8.79 -6.37 7.29
N ILE A 204 -7.69 -5.80 6.79
CA ILE A 204 -6.55 -5.38 7.61
C ILE A 204 -6.86 -4.02 8.23
N THR A 205 -6.88 -3.93 9.56
CA THR A 205 -7.18 -2.67 10.27
C THR A 205 -5.93 -1.83 10.50
N VAL A 206 -6.00 -0.54 10.20
CA VAL A 206 -4.95 0.48 10.46
C VAL A 206 -5.56 1.71 11.13
N THR A 207 -4.75 2.52 11.79
CA THR A 207 -5.19 3.82 12.35
C THR A 207 -4.68 4.95 11.48
N GLY A 208 -5.58 5.87 11.11
CA GLY A 208 -5.24 7.16 10.52
C GLY A 208 -4.89 8.19 11.59
N PHE A 209 -3.87 9.00 11.33
CA PHE A 209 -3.37 10.04 12.22
C PHE A 209 -3.33 11.39 11.50
N ALA A 210 -3.87 12.43 12.15
CA ALA A 210 -3.66 13.82 11.77
C ALA A 210 -2.28 14.28 12.26
N LEU A 211 -1.60 15.06 11.42
CA LEU A 211 -0.41 15.78 11.83
C LEU A 211 -0.79 17.15 12.36
N HIS A 212 -0.27 17.47 13.53
CA HIS A 212 -0.37 18.78 14.16
C HIS A 212 1.03 19.37 14.41
N PRO A 213 1.14 20.70 14.54
CA PRO A 213 2.36 21.36 14.98
C PRO A 213 2.87 20.81 16.32
N ALA A 214 4.17 20.96 16.58
CA ALA A 214 4.84 20.43 17.77
C ALA A 214 4.24 20.98 19.09
N GLU A 215 3.66 22.18 19.07
CA GLU A 215 3.07 22.82 20.25
C GLU A 215 1.64 22.34 20.56
N TYR A 216 1.06 21.50 19.69
CA TYR A 216 -0.30 21.05 19.87
C TYR A 216 -0.40 20.01 20.98
N GLU A 217 -1.24 20.26 21.99
CA GLU A 217 -1.53 19.30 23.04
C GLU A 217 -2.84 18.56 22.72
N PRO A 218 -2.80 17.23 22.49
CA PRO A 218 -4.01 16.45 22.25
C PRO A 218 -4.98 16.54 23.45
N THR A 219 -6.23 16.85 23.16
CA THR A 219 -7.28 17.04 24.16
C THR A 219 -8.13 15.79 24.34
N ALA A 220 -8.88 15.73 25.43
CA ALA A 220 -9.88 14.66 25.63
C ALA A 220 -10.94 14.62 24.53
N ALA A 221 -11.23 15.75 23.87
CA ALA A 221 -12.18 15.82 22.77
C ALA A 221 -11.65 15.10 21.52
N ASP A 222 -10.34 15.14 21.25
CA ASP A 222 -9.74 14.48 20.10
C ASP A 222 -9.86 12.95 20.22
N PHE A 223 -9.57 12.41 21.40
CA PHE A 223 -9.74 10.98 21.66
C PHE A 223 -11.21 10.54 21.64
N GLU A 224 -12.14 11.42 22.02
CA GLU A 224 -13.57 11.14 21.91
C GLU A 224 -14.03 11.17 20.44
N ASN A 225 -13.54 12.11 19.64
CA ASN A 225 -13.80 12.16 18.20
C ASN A 225 -13.27 10.90 17.50
N TYR A 226 -12.05 10.47 17.85
CA TYR A 226 -11.45 9.23 17.37
C TYR A 226 -12.32 7.99 17.68
N ARG A 227 -12.78 7.84 18.93
CA ARG A 227 -13.67 6.74 19.33
C ARG A 227 -14.97 6.75 18.53
N ARG A 228 -15.58 7.92 18.34
CA ARG A 228 -16.83 8.08 17.57
C ARG A 228 -16.63 7.74 16.10
N ALA A 229 -15.59 8.26 15.47
CA ALA A 229 -15.28 8.02 14.07
C ALA A 229 -15.01 6.52 13.81
N THR A 230 -14.24 5.89 14.69
CA THR A 230 -13.94 4.45 14.63
C THR A 230 -15.20 3.60 14.79
N ALA A 231 -16.06 3.91 15.76
CA ALA A 231 -17.32 3.20 15.95
C ALA A 231 -18.26 3.35 14.74
N ALA A 232 -18.33 4.56 14.16
CA ALA A 232 -19.12 4.81 12.96
C ALA A 232 -18.60 4.00 11.75
N HIS A 233 -17.29 4.00 11.53
CA HIS A 233 -16.67 3.26 10.43
C HIS A 233 -16.82 1.74 10.58
N ALA A 234 -16.70 1.22 11.82
CA ALA A 234 -16.98 -0.19 12.10
C ALA A 234 -18.45 -0.54 11.80
N GLY A 235 -19.40 0.35 12.09
CA GLY A 235 -20.81 0.18 11.75
C GLY A 235 -21.07 0.15 10.24
N GLU A 236 -20.39 1.00 9.46
CA GLU A 236 -20.49 1.02 7.99
C GLU A 236 -20.00 -0.28 7.35
N ARG A 237 -18.93 -0.89 7.87
CA ARG A 237 -18.39 -2.19 7.39
C ARG A 237 -19.35 -3.36 7.61
N VAL A 238 -20.19 -3.31 8.66
CA VAL A 238 -21.17 -4.38 8.97
C VAL A 238 -22.43 -4.25 8.11
N ALA A 239 -22.73 -3.05 7.61
CA ALA A 239 -23.86 -2.82 6.73
C ALA A 239 -23.59 -3.45 5.33
N PRO A 240 -24.57 -4.11 4.71
CA PRO A 240 -24.45 -4.56 3.32
C PRO A 240 -24.12 -3.36 2.42
N PRO A 241 -23.23 -3.52 1.41
CA PRO A 241 -22.88 -2.40 0.55
C PRO A 241 -24.11 -1.97 -0.26
N GLU A 242 -24.73 -0.86 0.13
CA GLU A 242 -25.70 -0.18 -0.74
C GLU A 242 -24.92 0.37 -1.94
N GLY A 243 -25.38 0.00 -3.14
CA GLY A 243 -24.70 0.30 -4.40
C GLY A 243 -24.50 1.80 -4.60
N ARG A 244 -23.31 2.31 -4.25
CA ARG A 244 -22.92 3.69 -4.56
C ARG A 244 -22.82 3.86 -6.09
N PRO A 245 -23.40 4.92 -6.66
CA PRO A 245 -23.32 5.17 -8.09
C PRO A 245 -21.87 5.44 -8.49
N ARG A 246 -21.35 4.59 -9.38
CA ARG A 246 -20.01 4.72 -9.97
C ARG A 246 -19.94 6.02 -10.79
N LYS A 247 -19.12 6.99 -10.35
CA LYS A 247 -18.77 8.15 -11.19
C LYS A 247 -18.04 7.65 -12.44
N ARG A 248 -18.55 8.04 -13.62
CA ARG A 248 -17.89 7.82 -14.91
C ARG A 248 -16.56 8.59 -14.92
N GLY A 249 -15.46 7.87 -14.74
CA GLY A 249 -14.11 8.39 -14.97
C GLY A 249 -13.78 8.48 -16.46
N SER A 250 -12.73 9.23 -16.77
CA SER A 250 -12.10 9.27 -18.10
C SER A 250 -11.85 7.86 -18.64
N ILE A 251 -12.03 7.66 -19.95
CA ILE A 251 -11.71 6.40 -20.63
C ILE A 251 -10.19 6.20 -20.49
N ARG A 252 -9.79 5.10 -19.85
CA ARG A 252 -8.38 4.73 -19.70
C ARG A 252 -7.87 4.11 -20.99
N GLU A 253 -6.63 4.42 -21.35
CA GLU A 253 -5.99 3.92 -22.57
C GLU A 253 -5.43 2.50 -22.39
N TYR A 254 -5.03 2.14 -21.17
CA TYR A 254 -4.44 0.84 -20.82
C TYR A 254 -5.23 0.15 -19.69
N PHE A 255 -5.31 -1.17 -19.79
CA PHE A 255 -5.90 -2.01 -18.77
C PHE A 255 -4.91 -3.10 -18.37
N GLY A 256 -4.73 -3.22 -17.06
CA GLY A 256 -4.27 -4.44 -16.40
C GLY A 256 -5.41 -4.95 -15.55
N PHE A 257 -5.43 -6.26 -15.31
CA PHE A 257 -6.47 -7.00 -14.59
C PHE A 257 -7.77 -7.24 -15.36
#